data_AF-A0AAN4ASH8-F1
#
_entry.id   AF-A0AAN4ASH8-F1
#
_cell.length_a   1.000
_cell.length_b   1.000
_cell.length_c   1.000
_cell.angle_alpha   90.00
_cell.angle_beta   90.00
_cell.angle_gamma   90.00
#
_symmetry.space_group_name_H-M   'P 1'
#
loop_
_entity.id
_entity.type
_entity.pdbx_description
1 polymer ?
#
loop_
_entity_poly.entity_id
_entity_poly.type
_entity_poly.pdbx_seq_one_letter_code
_entity_poly.pdbx_strand_id
1 'polypeptide(L)'
;MVLCADGLSGIKEAIQTAFPETEYQRCIVYQVRNTLKYVSYKDMKGFATDLEQIYLAPIEQKGYESLQRVKEKWEEKCPHSMKSWEQNWDILSPIFKFSMDVRKVIYTTNTIESLNSTYKKLNRQRTVFPNEKALLKTLYLATLQATKKWTIPLRNWGKVYGEFSIMYEERFEKN
;
A
#
# COMPACT_ATOMS: atom_id res chain seq x y z
N MET A 1 8.94 3.10 -13.45
CA MET A 1 7.87 2.27 -12.86
C MET A 1 7.91 2.43 -11.34
N VAL A 2 6.76 2.57 -10.68
CA VAL A 2 6.62 2.52 -9.22
C VAL A 2 5.88 1.24 -8.88
N LEU A 3 6.43 0.42 -7.98
CA LEU A 3 5.81 -0.84 -7.55
C LEU A 3 5.49 -0.77 -6.07
N CYS A 4 4.20 -0.91 -5.76
CA CYS A 4 3.70 -0.99 -4.39
C CYS A 4 3.28 -2.41 -4.06
N ALA A 5 3.95 -3.03 -3.08
CA ALA A 5 3.57 -4.36 -2.61
C ALA A 5 3.60 -4.44 -1.09
N ASP A 6 3.01 -5.51 -0.56
CA ASP A 6 3.18 -5.89 0.84
C ASP A 6 4.60 -6.40 1.11
N GLY A 7 4.98 -6.45 2.38
CA GLY A 7 6.32 -6.85 2.81
C GLY A 7 6.56 -8.37 2.73
N LEU A 8 6.38 -8.96 1.55
CA LEU A 8 6.66 -10.37 1.29
C LEU A 8 8.17 -10.62 1.22
N SER A 9 8.61 -11.72 1.80
CA SER A 9 10.03 -12.13 1.77
C SER A 9 10.51 -12.32 0.34
N GLY A 10 11.65 -11.72 -0.01
CA GLY A 10 12.27 -11.88 -1.33
C GLY A 10 11.72 -10.95 -2.42
N ILE A 11 10.63 -10.21 -2.18
CA ILE A 11 10.01 -9.40 -3.24
C ILE A 11 10.86 -8.17 -3.60
N LYS A 12 11.48 -7.55 -2.60
CA LYS A 12 12.37 -6.39 -2.80
C LYS A 12 13.57 -6.80 -3.66
N GLU A 13 14.19 -7.92 -3.30
CA GLU A 13 15.36 -8.49 -3.97
C GLU A 13 15.02 -8.90 -5.41
N ALA A 14 13.87 -9.55 -5.61
CA ALA A 14 13.41 -9.95 -6.94
C ALA A 14 13.13 -8.74 -7.85
N ILE A 15 12.49 -7.70 -7.32
CA ILE A 15 12.20 -6.47 -8.08
C ILE A 15 13.49 -5.75 -8.44
N GLN A 16 14.43 -5.59 -7.50
CA GLN A 16 15.71 -4.95 -7.77
C GLN A 16 16.54 -5.72 -8.81
N THR A 17 16.43 -7.06 -8.83
CA THR A 17 17.12 -7.90 -9.81
C THR A 17 16.50 -7.80 -11.20
N ALA A 18 15.17 -7.88 -11.30
CA ALA A 18 14.47 -7.92 -12.59
C ALA A 18 14.22 -6.52 -13.19
N PHE A 19 14.01 -5.52 -12.33
CA PHE A 19 13.67 -4.15 -12.70
C PHE A 19 14.45 -3.14 -11.82
N PRO A 20 15.78 -3.02 -11.98
CA PRO A 20 16.64 -2.23 -11.10
C PRO A 20 16.23 -0.75 -11.01
N GLU A 21 15.65 -0.23 -12.07
CA GLU A 21 15.15 1.13 -12.19
C GLU A 21 13.82 1.38 -11.45
N THR A 22 13.15 0.34 -10.94
CA THR A 22 11.84 0.47 -10.30
C THR A 22 11.94 1.01 -8.89
N GLU A 23 11.13 2.04 -8.60
CA GLU A 23 10.96 2.48 -7.23
C GLU A 23 10.04 1.51 -6.48
N TYR A 24 10.63 0.75 -5.56
CA TYR A 24 9.88 -0.13 -4.67
C TYR A 24 9.39 0.67 -3.46
N GLN A 25 8.07 0.64 -3.24
CA GLN A 25 7.42 1.22 -2.07
C GLN A 25 6.65 0.12 -1.34
N ARG A 26 6.91 -0.04 -0.05
CA ARG A 26 6.05 -0.89 0.78
C ARG A 26 4.69 -0.22 0.95
N CYS A 27 3.63 -1.00 0.77
CA CYS A 27 2.27 -0.51 0.88
C CYS A 27 1.96 -0.05 2.31
N ILE A 28 1.79 1.27 2.49
CA ILE A 28 1.51 1.90 3.79
C ILE A 28 0.22 1.38 4.41
N VAL A 29 -0.77 1.07 3.58
CA VAL A 29 -2.04 0.49 4.03
C VAL A 29 -1.82 -0.81 4.78
N TYR A 30 -1.01 -1.71 4.19
CA TYR A 30 -0.68 -2.97 4.83
C TYR A 30 0.17 -2.75 6.08
N GLN A 31 1.09 -1.77 6.05
CA GLN A 31 1.88 -1.40 7.21
C GLN A 31 1.00 -0.92 8.38
N VAL A 32 0.05 0.00 8.13
CA VAL A 32 -0.91 0.50 9.12
C VAL A 32 -1.80 -0.63 9.63
N ARG A 33 -2.38 -1.47 8.75
CA ARG A 33 -3.23 -2.59 9.17
C ARG A 33 -2.50 -3.61 10.03
N ASN A 34 -1.28 -3.98 9.65
CA ASN A 34 -0.47 -4.92 10.42
C ASN A 34 -0.12 -4.34 11.80
N THR A 35 0.11 -3.03 11.88
CA THR A 35 0.36 -2.31 13.15
C THR A 35 -0.88 -2.34 14.03
N LEU A 36 -2.06 -2.01 13.48
CA LEU A 36 -3.30 -1.93 14.24
C LEU A 36 -3.86 -3.30 14.67
N LYS A 37 -3.37 -4.40 14.09
CA LYS A 37 -3.85 -5.77 14.39
C LYS A 37 -3.71 -6.16 15.86
N TYR A 38 -2.72 -5.61 16.55
CA TYR A 38 -2.38 -5.95 17.94
C TYR A 38 -2.89 -4.93 18.96
N VAL A 39 -3.67 -3.95 18.51
CA VAL A 39 -4.13 -2.81 19.30
C VAL A 39 -5.54 -3.07 19.80
N SER A 40 -5.83 -2.64 21.03
CA SER A 40 -7.19 -2.72 21.57
C SER A 40 -8.18 -1.91 20.71
N TYR A 41 -9.43 -2.36 20.62
CA TYR A 41 -10.45 -1.62 19.87
C TYR A 41 -10.64 -0.17 20.36
N LYS A 42 -10.48 0.06 21.68
CA LYS A 42 -10.62 1.38 22.30
C LYS A 42 -9.53 2.35 21.82
N ASP A 43 -8.31 1.85 21.65
CA ASP A 43 -7.15 2.65 21.26
C ASP A 43 -6.99 2.74 19.73
N MET A 44 -7.57 1.81 18.96
CA MET A 44 -7.40 1.68 17.51
C MET A 44 -7.62 2.99 16.75
N LYS A 45 -8.67 3.75 17.08
CA LYS A 45 -8.97 5.02 16.42
C LYS A 45 -7.89 6.07 16.70
N GLY A 46 -7.46 6.21 17.95
CA GLY A 46 -6.44 7.18 18.34
C GLY A 46 -5.09 6.85 17.69
N PHE A 47 -4.72 5.57 17.72
CA PHE A 47 -3.47 5.12 17.13
C PHE A 47 -3.48 5.23 15.60
N ALA A 48 -4.61 4.92 14.94
CA ALA A 48 -4.74 5.14 13.50
C ALA A 48 -4.49 6.60 13.12
N THR A 49 -5.16 7.56 13.79
CA THR A 49 -4.96 9.00 13.56
C THR A 49 -3.51 9.43 13.74
N ASP A 50 -2.83 8.92 14.76
CA ASP A 50 -1.43 9.21 15.02
C ASP A 50 -0.51 8.63 13.93
N LEU A 51 -0.79 7.42 13.45
CA LEU A 51 -0.06 6.81 12.34
C LEU A 51 -0.24 7.59 11.02
N GLU A 52 -1.41 8.21 10.80
CA GLU A 52 -1.61 9.06 9.61
C GLU A 52 -0.63 10.24 9.56
N GLN A 53 -0.27 10.79 10.73
CA GLN A 53 0.68 11.91 10.83
C GLN A 53 2.09 11.55 10.32
N ILE A 54 2.41 10.26 10.22
CA ILE A 54 3.68 9.80 9.69
C ILE A 54 3.70 10.00 8.16
N TYR A 55 2.76 9.40 7.44
CA TYR A 55 2.80 9.37 5.97
C TYR A 55 2.10 10.56 5.29
N LEU A 56 1.29 11.32 6.03
CA LEU A 56 0.74 12.59 5.57
C LEU A 56 1.68 13.79 5.80
N ALA A 57 2.82 13.58 6.47
CA ALA A 57 3.80 14.63 6.68
C ALA A 57 4.33 15.17 5.33
N PRO A 58 4.64 16.48 5.23
CA PRO A 58 5.01 17.08 3.95
C PRO A 58 6.32 16.49 3.38
N ILE A 59 7.30 16.24 4.24
CA ILE A 59 8.63 15.75 3.89
C ILE A 59 9.05 14.60 4.80
N GLU A 60 10.03 13.81 4.36
CA GLU A 60 10.54 12.64 5.08
C GLU A 60 10.99 12.97 6.51
N GLN A 61 11.73 14.06 6.70
CA GLN A 61 12.21 14.49 8.02
C GLN A 61 11.04 14.67 9.01
N LYS A 62 9.96 15.32 8.58
CA LYS A 62 8.75 15.50 9.39
C LYS A 62 7.99 14.19 9.62
N GLY A 63 8.00 13.31 8.63
CA GLY A 63 7.46 11.95 8.79
C GLY A 63 8.23 11.15 9.83
N TYR A 64 9.56 11.23 9.84
CA TYR A 64 10.40 10.55 10.80
C TYR A 64 10.26 11.13 12.21
N GLU A 65 10.20 12.46 12.35
CA GLU A 65 9.85 13.11 13.62
C GLU A 65 8.49 12.64 14.16
N SER A 66 7.47 12.53 13.29
CA SER A 66 6.17 11.97 13.66
C SER A 66 6.28 10.51 14.10
N LEU A 67 7.07 9.69 13.39
CA LEU A 67 7.29 8.29 13.77
C LEU A 67 7.85 8.18 15.19
N GLN A 68 8.86 8.99 15.54
CA GLN A 68 9.45 8.98 16.88
C GLN A 68 8.43 9.40 17.96
N ARG A 69 7.65 10.47 17.72
CA ARG A 69 6.58 10.88 18.63
C ARG A 69 5.52 9.80 18.84
N VAL A 70 5.12 9.13 17.75
CA VAL A 70 4.14 8.03 17.81
C VAL A 70 4.71 6.84 18.57
N LYS A 71 5.99 6.53 18.38
CA LYS A 71 6.71 5.50 19.14
C LYS A 71 6.67 5.81 20.63
N GLU A 72 7.16 6.97 21.05
CA GLU A 72 7.16 7.36 22.46
C GLU A 72 5.77 7.27 23.10
N LYS A 73 4.73 7.72 22.39
CA LYS A 73 3.34 7.72 22.89
C LYS A 73 2.74 6.32 23.02
N TRP A 74 3.07 5.39 22.13
CA TRP A 74 2.42 4.08 22.02
C TRP A 74 3.28 2.89 22.43
N GLU A 75 4.57 3.09 22.71
CA GLU A 75 5.53 2.03 23.05
C GLU A 75 5.12 1.27 24.33
N GLU A 76 4.63 1.97 25.35
CA GLU A 76 4.15 1.33 26.59
C GLU A 76 2.91 0.44 26.37
N LYS A 77 1.96 0.91 25.54
CA LYS A 77 0.70 0.21 25.30
C LYS A 77 0.82 -0.92 24.29
N CYS A 78 1.70 -0.77 23.32
CA CYS A 78 1.81 -1.64 22.15
C CYS A 78 3.29 -1.94 21.85
N PRO A 79 3.98 -2.66 22.77
CA PRO A 79 5.38 -3.01 22.58
C PRO A 79 5.52 -3.78 21.26
N HIS A 80 6.54 -3.41 20.48
CA HIS A 80 6.85 -3.95 19.14
C HIS A 80 6.05 -3.40 17.95
N SER A 81 4.94 -2.69 18.13
CA SER A 81 4.14 -2.21 16.98
C SER A 81 4.94 -1.27 16.08
N MET A 82 5.74 -0.39 16.69
CA MET A 82 6.56 0.59 15.98
C MET A 82 7.91 0.05 15.49
N LYS A 83 8.37 -1.10 16.00
CA LYS A 83 9.63 -1.74 15.56
C LYS A 83 9.61 -2.02 14.05
N SER A 84 8.46 -2.47 13.54
CA SER A 84 8.30 -2.73 12.11
C SER A 84 8.38 -1.46 11.26
N TRP A 85 7.98 -0.29 11.78
CA TRP A 85 8.09 0.97 11.04
C TRP A 85 9.54 1.42 10.92
N GLU A 86 10.30 1.31 12.02
CA GLU A 86 11.73 1.65 12.03
C GLU A 86 12.54 0.73 11.11
N GLN A 87 12.30 -0.59 11.20
CA GLN A 87 13.01 -1.57 10.39
C GLN A 87 12.73 -1.48 8.89
N ASN A 88 11.57 -0.96 8.51
CA ASN A 88 11.15 -0.84 7.11
C ASN A 88 11.11 0.62 6.64
N TRP A 89 11.73 1.55 7.37
CA TRP A 89 11.66 2.97 7.04
C TRP A 89 12.22 3.26 5.64
N ASP A 90 13.30 2.57 5.26
CA ASP A 90 13.96 2.65 3.94
C ASP A 90 13.01 2.37 2.76
N ILE A 91 12.05 1.45 2.94
CA ILE A 91 11.05 1.08 1.93
C ILE A 91 9.71 1.78 2.14
N LEU A 92 9.55 2.57 3.22
CA LEU A 92 8.36 3.37 3.50
C LEU A 92 8.55 4.84 3.11
N SER A 93 9.76 5.38 3.29
CA SER A 93 10.10 6.77 3.02
C SER A 93 10.09 7.21 1.55
N PRO A 94 10.22 6.33 0.53
CA PRO A 94 10.09 6.76 -0.87
C PRO A 94 8.75 7.43 -1.17
N ILE A 95 7.70 7.18 -0.37
CA ILE A 95 6.41 7.86 -0.50
C ILE A 95 6.55 9.40 -0.44
N PHE A 96 7.54 9.92 0.29
CA PHE A 96 7.72 11.36 0.48
C PHE A 96 8.22 12.08 -0.77
N LYS A 97 8.74 11.35 -1.77
CA LYS A 97 9.12 11.90 -3.08
C LYS A 97 7.92 12.40 -3.88
N PHE A 98 6.73 11.86 -3.58
CA PHE A 98 5.51 12.14 -4.32
C PHE A 98 4.69 13.23 -3.65
N SER A 99 3.90 13.98 -4.43
CA SER A 99 2.92 14.93 -3.92
C SER A 99 1.75 14.23 -3.23
N MET A 100 0.97 14.98 -2.46
CA MET A 100 -0.21 14.44 -1.77
C MET A 100 -1.25 13.82 -2.72
N ASP A 101 -1.39 14.34 -3.94
CA ASP A 101 -2.30 13.77 -4.95
C ASP A 101 -1.82 12.36 -5.36
N VAL A 102 -0.52 12.18 -5.62
CA VAL A 102 0.07 10.89 -5.98
C VAL A 102 0.11 9.94 -4.80
N ARG A 103 0.49 10.40 -3.61
CA ARG A 103 0.45 9.58 -2.38
C ARG A 103 -0.93 9.01 -2.15
N LYS A 104 -1.98 9.82 -2.33
CA LYS A 104 -3.37 9.35 -2.19
C LYS A 104 -3.70 8.21 -3.14
N VAL A 105 -3.17 8.20 -4.36
CA VAL A 105 -3.30 7.06 -5.29
C VAL A 105 -2.52 5.85 -4.78
N ILE A 106 -1.32 6.05 -4.25
CA ILE A 106 -0.46 4.97 -3.72
C ILE A 106 -1.08 4.28 -2.50
N TYR A 107 -1.60 5.04 -1.54
CA TYR A 107 -2.19 4.49 -0.31
C TYR A 107 -3.71 4.31 -0.37
N THR A 108 -4.39 4.62 -1.48
CA THR A 108 -5.83 4.35 -1.55
C THR A 108 -6.09 2.85 -1.50
N THR A 109 -6.88 2.44 -0.53
CA THR A 109 -7.22 1.02 -0.32
C THR A 109 -8.39 0.58 -1.17
N ASN A 110 -9.20 1.51 -1.66
CA ASN A 110 -10.51 1.24 -2.24
C ASN A 110 -10.45 0.26 -3.42
N THR A 111 -9.47 0.39 -4.31
CA THR A 111 -9.31 -0.50 -5.48
C THR A 111 -8.95 -1.92 -5.05
N ILE A 112 -7.95 -2.07 -4.19
CA ILE A 112 -7.49 -3.37 -3.68
C ILE A 112 -8.53 -4.02 -2.75
N GLU A 113 -9.16 -3.25 -1.86
CA GLU A 113 -10.23 -3.73 -0.98
C GLU A 113 -11.48 -4.16 -1.74
N SER A 114 -11.87 -3.41 -2.77
CA SER A 114 -13.00 -3.75 -3.63
C SER A 114 -12.77 -5.08 -4.35
N LEU A 115 -11.56 -5.28 -4.89
CA LEU A 115 -11.17 -6.54 -5.53
C LEU A 115 -11.16 -7.71 -4.53
N ASN A 116 -10.51 -7.52 -3.38
CA ASN A 116 -10.46 -8.53 -2.31
C ASN A 116 -11.85 -8.88 -1.77
N SER A 117 -12.75 -7.90 -1.64
CA SER A 117 -14.12 -8.12 -1.21
C SER A 117 -14.91 -8.93 -2.25
N THR A 118 -14.66 -8.69 -3.54
CA THR A 118 -15.24 -9.47 -4.64
C THR A 118 -14.80 -10.93 -4.56
N TYR A 119 -13.51 -11.20 -4.36
CA TYR A 119 -13.00 -12.57 -4.18
C TYR A 119 -13.58 -13.24 -2.93
N LYS A 120 -13.59 -12.56 -1.79
CA LYS A 120 -14.17 -13.08 -0.54
C LYS A 120 -15.65 -13.45 -0.71
N LYS A 121 -16.44 -12.62 -1.41
CA LYS A 121 -17.85 -12.90 -1.66
C LYS A 121 -18.06 -14.17 -2.47
N LEU A 122 -17.23 -14.42 -3.48
CA LEU A 122 -17.31 -15.63 -4.30
C LEU A 122 -16.86 -16.88 -3.54
N ASN A 123 -15.85 -16.75 -2.69
CA ASN A 123 -15.35 -17.86 -1.87
C ASN A 123 -16.24 -18.19 -0.66
N ARG A 124 -17.19 -17.32 -0.27
CA ARG A 124 -18.15 -17.62 0.84
C ARG A 124 -19.02 -18.85 0.56
N GLN A 125 -19.32 -19.13 -0.71
CA GLN A 125 -20.14 -20.28 -1.10
C GLN A 125 -19.31 -21.55 -1.36
N ARG A 126 -17.98 -21.42 -1.47
CA ARG A 126 -17.05 -22.53 -1.77
C ARG A 126 -15.84 -22.42 -0.86
N THR A 127 -15.88 -23.16 0.24
CA THR A 127 -14.82 -23.21 1.24
C THR A 127 -13.65 -24.11 0.84
N VAL A 128 -13.89 -25.10 -0.04
CA VAL A 128 -12.88 -26.05 -0.50
C VAL A 128 -12.87 -26.11 -2.02
N PHE A 129 -11.67 -26.07 -2.61
CA PHE A 129 -11.46 -26.27 -4.04
C PHE A 129 -10.81 -27.63 -4.28
N PRO A 130 -11.23 -28.38 -5.33
CA PRO A 130 -10.72 -29.73 -5.58
C PRO A 130 -9.27 -29.76 -6.07
N ASN A 131 -8.78 -28.66 -6.66
CA ASN A 131 -7.39 -28.48 -7.08
C ASN A 131 -7.09 -26.99 -7.36
N GLU A 132 -5.81 -26.69 -7.56
CA GLU A 132 -5.33 -25.34 -7.88
C GLU A 132 -5.96 -24.75 -9.14
N LYS A 133 -6.14 -25.56 -10.20
CA LYS A 133 -6.73 -25.10 -11.46
C LYS A 133 -8.18 -24.64 -11.27
N ALA A 134 -8.95 -25.30 -10.42
CA ALA A 134 -10.32 -24.90 -10.08
C ALA A 134 -10.36 -23.57 -9.30
N LEU A 135 -9.42 -23.36 -8.38
CA LEU A 135 -9.24 -22.09 -7.69
C LEU A 135 -8.87 -20.98 -8.68
N LEU A 136 -7.85 -21.20 -9.51
CA LEU A 136 -7.38 -20.23 -10.50
C LEU A 136 -8.49 -19.84 -11.48
N LYS A 137 -9.27 -20.80 -11.99
CA LYS A 137 -10.42 -20.54 -12.86
C LYS A 137 -11.46 -19.65 -12.17
N THR A 138 -11.72 -19.89 -10.89
CA THR A 138 -12.70 -19.11 -10.12
C THR A 138 -12.20 -17.68 -9.91
N LEU A 139 -10.94 -17.49 -9.54
CA LEU A 139 -10.30 -16.18 -9.39
C LEU A 139 -10.26 -15.42 -10.73
N TYR A 140 -9.95 -16.10 -11.83
CA TYR A 140 -9.93 -15.52 -13.16
C TYR A 140 -11.32 -14.99 -13.57
N LEU A 141 -12.37 -15.82 -13.44
CA LEU A 141 -13.74 -15.40 -13.76
C LEU A 141 -14.24 -14.26 -12.86
N ALA A 142 -13.88 -14.30 -11.58
CA ALA A 142 -14.15 -13.20 -10.63
C ALA A 142 -13.53 -11.89 -11.10
N THR A 143 -12.25 -11.95 -11.50
CA THR A 143 -11.48 -10.81 -11.97
C THR A 143 -12.10 -10.23 -13.24
N LEU A 144 -12.41 -11.08 -14.22
CA LEU A 144 -13.11 -10.66 -15.45
C LEU A 144 -14.43 -9.95 -15.16
N GLN A 145 -15.20 -10.40 -14.18
CA GLN A 145 -16.46 -9.76 -13.84
C GLN A 145 -16.26 -8.44 -13.09
N ALA A 146 -15.22 -8.33 -12.26
CA ALA A 146 -14.87 -7.10 -11.56
C ALA A 146 -14.37 -6.02 -12.54
N THR A 147 -13.48 -6.39 -13.47
CA THR A 147 -12.84 -5.46 -14.41
C THR A 147 -13.82 -4.81 -15.39
N LYS A 148 -14.94 -5.47 -15.71
CA LYS A 148 -16.03 -4.87 -16.51
C LYS A 148 -16.56 -3.55 -15.96
N LYS A 149 -16.44 -3.32 -14.65
CA LYS A 149 -16.90 -2.10 -13.97
C LYS A 149 -15.82 -1.02 -13.88
N TRP A 150 -14.59 -1.29 -14.31
CA TRP A 150 -13.46 -0.36 -14.21
C TRP A 150 -13.41 0.57 -15.43
N THR A 151 -14.49 1.31 -15.64
CA THR A 151 -14.64 2.25 -16.77
C THR A 151 -14.31 3.69 -16.40
N ILE A 152 -14.23 3.99 -15.10
CA ILE A 152 -14.02 5.35 -14.59
C ILE A 152 -12.52 5.56 -14.33
N PRO A 153 -11.90 6.63 -14.88
CA PRO A 153 -10.50 6.93 -14.61
C PRO A 153 -10.28 7.33 -13.15
N LEU A 154 -9.04 7.21 -12.69
CA LEU A 154 -8.67 7.68 -11.36
C LEU A 154 -8.95 9.18 -11.22
N ARG A 155 -9.50 9.57 -10.07
CA ARG A 155 -9.72 10.99 -9.77
C ARG A 155 -8.37 11.71 -9.78
N ASN A 156 -8.34 12.91 -10.37
CA ASN A 156 -7.14 13.74 -10.52
C ASN A 156 -6.01 13.05 -11.33
N TRP A 157 -6.31 12.05 -12.16
CA TRP A 157 -5.28 11.31 -12.91
C TRP A 157 -4.38 12.22 -13.75
N GLY A 158 -4.90 13.29 -14.37
CA GLY A 158 -4.07 14.22 -15.14
C GLY A 158 -2.95 14.88 -14.33
N LYS A 159 -3.18 15.20 -13.05
CA LYS A 159 -2.15 15.76 -12.15
C LYS A 159 -1.11 14.71 -11.79
N VAL A 160 -1.57 13.51 -11.42
CA VAL A 160 -0.72 12.36 -11.06
C VAL A 160 0.17 11.97 -12.25
N TYR A 161 -0.42 11.90 -13.44
CA TYR A 161 0.28 11.60 -14.68
C TYR A 161 1.31 12.67 -15.02
N GLY A 162 0.97 13.95 -14.89
CA GLY A 162 1.91 15.06 -15.13
C GLY A 162 3.11 15.01 -14.19
N GLU A 163 2.87 14.76 -12.90
CA GLU A 163 3.95 14.59 -11.92
C GLU A 163 4.87 13.40 -12.27
N PHE A 164 4.29 12.23 -12.57
CA PHE A 164 5.10 11.08 -12.99
C PHE A 164 5.87 11.32 -14.28
N SER A 165 5.29 12.03 -15.24
CA SER A 165 5.95 12.37 -16.50
C SER A 165 7.17 13.27 -16.27
N ILE A 166 7.11 14.17 -15.28
CA ILE A 166 8.26 15.02 -14.90
C ILE A 166 9.30 14.20 -14.12
N MET A 167 8.87 13.41 -13.13
CA MET A 167 9.78 12.63 -12.28
C MET A 167 10.51 11.53 -13.05
N TYR A 168 9.90 10.99 -14.10
CA TYR A 168 10.40 9.86 -14.86
C TYR A 168 10.41 10.14 -16.36
N GLU A 169 10.88 11.32 -16.78
CA GLU A 169 10.84 11.80 -18.17
C GLU A 169 11.35 10.75 -19.17
N GLU A 170 12.49 10.12 -18.89
CA GLU A 170 13.13 9.13 -19.76
C GLU A 170 12.33 7.82 -19.91
N ARG A 171 11.27 7.63 -19.11
CA ARG A 171 10.47 6.39 -19.06
C ARG A 171 9.11 6.52 -19.72
N PHE A 172 8.69 7.74 -20.05
CA PHE A 172 7.48 7.98 -20.82
C PHE A 172 7.90 8.24 -22.27
N GLU A 173 7.42 7.41 -23.21
CA GLU A 173 7.67 7.64 -24.63
C GLU A 173 7.23 9.06 -25.01
N LYS A 174 8.15 9.84 -25.57
CA LYS A 174 7.80 11.09 -26.27
C LYS A 174 7.08 10.68 -27.56
N ASN A 175 5.77 10.45 -27.46
CA ASN A 175 4.89 10.35 -28.63
C ASN A 175 4.92 11.66 -29.42
#